data_AF-A0A0A0LJQ8-F1
#
_entry.id   AF-A0A0A0LJQ8-F1
#
_cell.length_a   1.000
_cell.length_b   1.000
_cell.length_c   1.000
_cell.angle_alpha   90.00
_cell.angle_beta   90.00
_cell.angle_gamma   90.00
#
_symmetry.space_group_name_H-M   'P 1'
#
loop_
_entity.id
_entity.type
_entity.pdbx_description
1 polymer ?
#
loop_
_entity_poly.entity_id
_entity_poly.type
_entity_poly.pdbx_seq_one_letter_code
_entity_poly.pdbx_strand_id
1 'polypeptide(L)'
;MASLYINSWWRSTGFGEKLRFARDRLMENFLWTVGFGYEPKFSSYRRMATKINAFITTIDDVYDVYGTLDELQLFTDAIER
;
A
#
# COMPACT_ATOMS: atom_id res chain seq x y z
N MET A 1 10.39 15.51 3.96
CA MET A 1 9.64 15.99 2.77
C MET A 1 8.85 14.86 2.08
N ALA A 2 9.49 13.79 1.58
CA ALA A 2 8.74 12.70 0.89
C ALA A 2 7.82 11.88 1.81
N SER A 3 8.25 11.61 3.05
CA SER A 3 7.46 10.87 4.05
C SER A 3 6.18 11.60 4.47
N LEU A 4 6.23 12.92 4.65
CA LEU A 4 5.06 13.74 5.00
C LEU A 4 3.99 13.73 3.91
N TYR A 5 4.41 13.77 2.64
CA TYR A 5 3.50 13.68 1.50
C TYR A 5 2.79 12.31 1.44
N ILE A 6 3.52 11.23 1.68
CA ILE A 6 2.95 9.88 1.70
C ILE A 6 1.95 9.70 2.85
N ASN A 7 2.28 10.21 4.04
CA ASN A 7 1.36 10.16 5.19
C ASN A 7 0.07 10.96 4.93
N SER A 8 0.19 12.18 4.39
CA SER A 8 -0.99 12.97 4.00
C SER A 8 -1.84 12.26 2.95
N TRP A 9 -1.20 11.61 1.96
CA TRP A 9 -1.90 10.83 0.96
C TRP A 9 -2.64 9.63 1.58
N TRP A 10 -1.98 8.87 2.45
CA TRP A 10 -2.61 7.72 3.11
C TRP A 10 -3.81 8.12 3.97
N ARG A 11 -3.70 9.23 4.71
CA ARG A 11 -4.85 9.77 5.45
C ARG A 11 -6.00 10.16 4.52
N SER A 12 -5.69 10.74 3.36
CA SER A 12 -6.72 11.15 2.39
C SER A 12 -7.46 9.98 1.73
N THR A 13 -6.89 8.77 1.67
CA THR A 13 -7.60 7.59 1.14
C THR A 13 -8.62 7.04 2.14
N GLY A 14 -8.48 7.36 3.43
CA GLY A 14 -9.32 6.83 4.51
C GLY A 14 -9.11 5.34 4.77
N PHE A 15 -8.10 4.70 4.16
CA PHE A 15 -7.88 3.25 4.31
C PHE A 15 -7.47 2.86 5.73
N GLY A 16 -6.65 3.67 6.41
CA GLY A 16 -6.32 3.40 7.82
C GLY A 16 -7.56 3.40 8.74
N GLU A 17 -8.66 4.05 8.35
CA GLU A 17 -9.91 4.06 9.11
C GLU A 17 -10.88 2.96 8.67
N LYS A 18 -10.99 2.72 7.35
CA LYS A 18 -11.92 1.73 6.76
C LYS A 18 -11.40 0.30 6.86
N LEU A 19 -10.10 0.12 6.66
CA LEU A 19 -9.40 -1.15 6.72
C LEU A 19 -8.63 -1.19 8.03
N ARG A 20 -9.35 -1.25 9.15
CA ARG A 20 -8.75 -1.34 10.49
C ARG A 20 -7.80 -2.53 10.67
N PHE A 21 -7.94 -3.52 9.79
CA PHE A 21 -7.11 -4.71 9.74
C PHE A 21 -5.79 -4.48 8.98
N ALA A 22 -5.76 -3.53 8.04
CA ALA A 22 -4.57 -3.20 7.26
C ALA A 22 -3.61 -2.41 8.16
N ARG A 23 -2.46 -3.01 8.46
CA ARG A 23 -1.47 -2.40 9.35
C ARG A 23 -0.93 -1.11 8.73
N ASP A 24 -0.62 -0.09 9.55
CA ASP A 24 0.04 1.13 9.07
C ASP A 24 1.53 0.84 8.75
N ARG A 25 1.77 0.24 7.58
CA ARG A 25 3.10 -0.17 7.09
C ARG A 25 3.71 0.87 6.15
N LEU A 26 3.23 2.11 6.13
CA LEU A 26 3.72 3.14 5.20
C LEU A 26 5.23 3.40 5.34
N MET A 27 5.74 3.43 6.57
CA MET A 27 7.16 3.68 6.83
C MET A 27 8.02 2.50 6.38
N GLU A 28 7.56 1.26 6.61
CA GLU A 28 8.20 0.05 6.09
C GLU A 28 8.23 0.08 4.57
N ASN A 29 7.07 0.32 3.95
CA ASN A 29 6.94 0.41 2.49
C ASN A 29 7.83 1.50 1.89
N PHE A 30 7.95 2.66 2.55
CA PHE A 30 8.87 3.71 2.12
C PHE A 30 10.33 3.27 2.22
N LEU A 31 10.72 2.62 3.32
CA LEU A 31 12.08 2.14 3.53
C LEU A 31 12.50 1.13 2.45
N TRP A 32 11.60 0.23 2.04
CA TRP A 32 11.83 -0.68 0.92
C TRP A 32 12.21 0.07 -0.35
N THR A 33 11.48 1.15 -0.69
CA THR A 33 11.79 1.95 -1.90
C THR A 33 13.12 2.69 -1.82
N VAL A 34 13.56 3.07 -0.60
CA VAL A 34 14.89 3.65 -0.40
C VAL A 34 15.97 2.64 -0.71
N GLY A 35 15.77 1.36 -0.34
CA GLY A 35 16.68 0.27 -0.69
C GLY A 35 16.88 0.09 -2.19
N PHE A 36 15.84 0.30 -3.01
CA PHE A 36 15.92 0.19 -4.47
C PHE A 36 16.46 1.43 -5.18
N GLY A 37 16.33 2.62 -4.58
CA GLY A 37 16.77 3.85 -5.20
C GLY A 37 16.83 4.97 -4.18
N TYR A 38 17.94 5.06 -3.46
CA TYR A 38 18.14 6.02 -2.37
C TYR A 38 18.47 7.43 -2.88
N GLU A 39 19.01 7.56 -4.09
CA GLU A 39 19.51 8.82 -4.62
C GLU A 39 18.39 9.87 -4.74
N PRO A 40 18.69 11.17 -4.55
CA PRO A 40 17.68 12.23 -4.57
C PRO A 40 16.83 12.28 -5.86
N LYS A 41 17.44 11.93 -7.01
CA LYS A 41 16.78 11.88 -8.32
C LYS A 41 15.60 10.89 -8.39
N PHE A 42 15.59 9.86 -7.53
CA PHE A 42 14.52 8.86 -7.48
C PHE A 42 13.38 9.22 -6.52
N SER A 43 13.26 10.48 -6.11
CA SER A 43 12.20 10.92 -5.18
C SER A 43 10.78 10.61 -5.69
N SER A 44 10.50 10.80 -6.98
CA SER A 44 9.21 10.47 -7.60
C SER A 44 8.96 8.95 -7.64
N TYR A 45 10.00 8.17 -7.95
CA TYR A 45 9.94 6.71 -7.90
C TYR A 45 9.58 6.24 -6.49
N ARG A 46 10.30 6.68 -5.46
CA ARG A 46 10.03 6.29 -4.07
C ARG A 46 8.61 6.64 -3.65
N ARG A 47 8.11 7.82 -4.05
CA ARG A 47 6.72 8.23 -3.78
C ARG A 47 5.71 7.29 -4.43
N MET A 48 5.87 6.96 -5.70
CA MET A 48 4.94 6.07 -6.40
C MET A 48 5.03 4.63 -5.89
N ALA A 49 6.24 4.10 -5.77
CA ALA A 49 6.48 2.75 -5.31
C ALA A 49 5.99 2.53 -3.87
N THR A 50 6.08 3.53 -2.98
CA THR A 50 5.52 3.39 -1.62
C THR A 50 4.01 3.24 -1.64
N LYS A 51 3.31 3.97 -2.52
CA LYS A 51 1.85 3.84 -2.67
C LYS A 51 1.48 2.45 -3.19
N ILE A 52 2.19 1.98 -4.22
CA ILE A 52 2.01 0.65 -4.80
C ILE A 52 2.24 -0.43 -3.75
N ASN A 53 3.36 -0.36 -3.01
CA ASN A 53 3.66 -1.30 -1.94
C ASN A 53 2.58 -1.31 -0.86
N ALA A 54 2.04 -0.15 -0.48
CA ALA A 54 0.93 -0.07 0.47
C ALA A 54 -0.34 -0.78 -0.02
N PHE A 55 -0.67 -0.68 -1.31
CA PHE A 55 -1.76 -1.44 -1.91
C PHE A 55 -1.46 -2.95 -1.92
N ILE A 56 -0.27 -3.34 -2.36
CA ILE A 56 0.13 -4.75 -2.41
C ILE A 56 0.03 -5.38 -1.02
N THR A 57 0.59 -4.76 0.02
CA THR A 57 0.53 -5.32 1.39
C THR A 57 -0.89 -5.36 1.93
N THR A 58 -1.75 -4.41 1.53
CA THR A 58 -3.16 -4.42 1.94
C THR A 58 -3.94 -5.55 1.25
N ILE A 59 -3.67 -5.79 -0.02
CA ILE A 59 -4.29 -6.90 -0.78
C ILE A 59 -3.77 -8.24 -0.24
N ASP A 60 -2.47 -8.34 0.05
CA ASP A 60 -1.86 -9.52 0.67
C ASP A 60 -2.58 -9.90 1.97
N ASP A 61 -2.74 -8.95 2.90
CA ASP A 61 -3.50 -9.12 4.15
C ASP A 61 -4.93 -9.63 3.89
N VAL A 62 -5.59 -9.15 2.82
CA VAL A 62 -6.93 -9.60 2.43
C VAL A 62 -6.91 -11.05 1.97
N TYR A 63 -5.94 -11.46 1.15
CA TYR A 63 -5.87 -12.81 0.60
C TYR A 63 -5.33 -13.86 1.59
N ASP A 64 -4.47 -13.47 2.53
CA ASP A 64 -3.78 -14.42 3.41
C ASP A 64 -4.45 -14.62 4.78
N VAL A 65 -5.13 -13.60 5.31
CA VAL A 65 -5.68 -13.60 6.68
C VAL A 65 -7.17 -13.28 6.72
N TYR A 66 -7.66 -12.28 5.98
CA TYR A 66 -8.99 -11.71 6.25
C TYR A 66 -10.11 -12.16 5.32
N GLY A 67 -9.82 -12.49 4.07
CA GLY A 67 -10.83 -12.81 3.06
C GLY A 67 -11.27 -14.27 3.11
N THR A 68 -12.57 -14.50 2.96
CA THR A 68 -13.09 -15.84 2.66
C THR A 68 -12.91 -16.16 1.17
N LEU A 69 -12.87 -17.46 0.81
CA LEU A 69 -12.65 -17.87 -0.58
C LEU A 69 -13.65 -17.24 -1.56
N ASP A 70 -14.94 -17.18 -1.19
CA ASP A 70 -15.99 -16.59 -2.00
C ASP A 70 -15.78 -15.08 -2.22
N GLU A 71 -15.38 -14.35 -1.17
CA GLU A 71 -15.06 -12.91 -1.27
C GLU A 71 -13.81 -12.67 -2.13
N LEU A 72 -12.78 -13.51 -1.99
CA LEU A 72 -11.56 -13.42 -2.78
C LEU A 72 -11.80 -13.71 -4.25
N GLN A 73 -12.68 -14.66 -4.57
CA GLN A 73 -13.07 -14.92 -5.95
C GLN A 73 -13.79 -13.72 -6.56
N LEU A 74 -14.76 -13.14 -5.85
CA LEU A 74 -15.44 -11.92 -6.31
C LEU A 74 -14.49 -10.73 -6.48
N PHE A 75 -13.53 -10.57 -5.57
CA PHE A 75 -12.52 -9.52 -5.68
C PHE A 75 -11.61 -9.75 -6.90
N THR A 76 -11.19 -10.99 -7.15
CA THR A 76 -10.37 -11.36 -8.31
C THR A 76 -11.10 -11.09 -9.61
N ASP A 77 -12.35 -11.53 -9.72
CA ASP A 77 -13.21 -11.29 -10.89
C ASP A 77 -13.43 -9.79 -11.14
N ALA A 78 -13.49 -8.97 -10.08
CA ALA A 78 -13.64 -7.52 -10.20
C ALA A 78 -12.37 -6.83 -10.75
N ILE A 79 -11.19 -7.40 -10.54
CA ILE A 79 -9.91 -6.89 -11.07
C ILE A 79 -9.68 -7.33 -12.51
N GLU A 80 -10.15 -8.52 -12.90
CA GLU A 80 -10.00 -9.05 -14.25
C GLU A 80 -10.99 -8.47 -15.28
N ARG A 81 -12.04 -7.79 -14.82
CA ARG A 81 -13.02 -7.07 -15.66
C ARG A 81 -12.49 -5.76 -16.24
#